data_AF-B9KA24-F1
#
_entry.id   AF-B9KA24-F1
#
_cell.length_a   1.000
_cell.length_b   1.000
_cell.length_c   1.000
_cell.angle_alpha   90.00
_cell.angle_beta   90.00
_cell.angle_gamma   90.00
#
_symmetry.space_group_name_H-M   'P 1'
#
loop_
_entity.id
_entity.type
_entity.pdbx_description
1 polymer ?
#
loop_
_entity_poly.entity_id
_entity_poly.type
_entity_poly.pdbx_seq_one_letter_code
_entity_poly.pdbx_strand_id
1 'polypeptide(L)'
;MKRFLAILLILPVMVLAIHPLDLLVRARGNPVYETIIATTTQDGDEIYILKSYGMNWQNIQWFHRVGIILPSNLNYKDRAFFFITGGSRKEENERYYDSFLEDVKENLWVAKEFEAPFIVVGDVPNQPIFGLREDALIAETFKMFLENPDPFLPLLVPMTYGVIKAMDTAQDFLEKKGVEIKGFMVSGASKRGWTTYLTAIFDPRVFAIAPMVYDNLNIEAQLLHQKEYYGTYSEKLRDYQERGLFEILENDLGKRLLEIVDPYAMRLRLSLPKILVLGTNDEYWTVDSANLYVDDLPGETFLFYSPNDPHNLKNVKEIIETLSSFFKMYPKLPKVEFFYRDGKIFVERIPEIVDAELWFARSKSRDFRKAVWLRRGVEETDDSLIGVPPEKPEGFHQAYFLRVTLEINGLRMKLCSKMMVE
;
A
#
# COMPACT_ATOMS: atom_id res chain seq x y z
N MET A 1 -31.22 58.63 21.89
CA MET A 1 -29.86 58.27 21.41
C MET A 1 -29.55 56.84 21.85
N LYS A 2 -29.76 55.84 21.00
CA LYS A 2 -29.29 54.47 21.22
C LYS A 2 -28.25 54.17 20.16
N ARG A 3 -26.99 54.02 20.57
CA ARG A 3 -25.86 53.63 19.71
C ARG A 3 -26.01 52.14 19.42
N PHE A 4 -26.20 51.78 18.16
CA PHE A 4 -26.01 50.40 17.70
C PHE A 4 -24.50 50.17 17.58
N LEU A 5 -23.99 49.28 18.43
CA LEU A 5 -22.63 48.78 18.37
C LEU A 5 -22.58 47.72 17.26
N ALA A 6 -21.96 48.03 16.13
CA ALA A 6 -21.67 47.03 15.11
C ALA A 6 -20.52 46.14 15.63
N ILE A 7 -20.85 44.91 16.01
CA ILE A 7 -19.85 43.89 16.32
C ILE A 7 -19.34 43.38 14.98
N LEU A 8 -18.12 43.81 14.63
CA LEU A 8 -17.38 43.28 13.49
C LEU A 8 -16.93 41.86 13.87
N LEU A 9 -17.67 40.85 13.41
CA LEU A 9 -17.25 39.45 13.48
C LEU A 9 -16.06 39.27 12.53
N ILE A 10 -14.85 39.33 13.09
CA ILE A 10 -13.65 38.86 12.42
C ILE A 10 -13.71 37.34 12.44
N LEU A 11 -14.27 36.73 11.39
CA LEU A 11 -14.07 35.31 11.14
C LEU A 11 -12.57 35.09 10.89
N PRO A 12 -11.89 34.23 11.68
CA PRO A 12 -10.56 33.81 11.29
C PRO A 12 -10.71 33.03 9.98
N VAL A 13 -10.17 33.58 8.90
CA VAL A 13 -9.94 32.82 7.68
C VAL A 13 -8.88 31.78 8.04
N MET A 14 -9.31 30.61 8.54
CA MET A 14 -8.48 29.42 8.47
C MET A 14 -8.27 29.17 6.98
N VAL A 15 -7.13 29.61 6.46
CA VAL A 15 -6.61 29.07 5.21
C VAL A 15 -6.35 27.60 5.52
N LEU A 16 -7.30 26.73 5.19
CA LEU A 16 -7.05 25.29 5.13
C LEU A 16 -5.83 25.14 4.22
N ALA A 17 -4.70 24.69 4.79
CA ALA A 17 -3.52 24.41 4.01
C ALA A 17 -3.90 23.36 2.96
N ILE A 18 -3.93 23.76 1.69
CA ILE A 18 -4.30 22.84 0.60
C ILE A 18 -3.12 21.90 0.39
N HIS A 19 -3.38 20.60 0.43
CA HIS A 19 -2.35 19.59 0.19
C HIS A 19 -1.77 19.74 -1.23
N PRO A 20 -0.44 19.65 -1.43
CA PRO A 20 0.20 19.86 -2.74
C PRO A 20 -0.36 18.93 -3.84
N LEU A 21 -0.69 17.68 -3.50
CA LEU A 21 -1.33 16.76 -4.45
C LEU A 21 -2.73 17.20 -4.89
N ASP A 22 -3.54 17.84 -4.03
CA ASP A 22 -4.84 18.36 -4.46
C ASP A 22 -4.68 19.46 -5.52
N LEU A 23 -3.61 20.28 -5.43
CA LEU A 23 -3.28 21.29 -6.44
C LEU A 23 -2.82 20.66 -7.76
N LEU A 24 -1.90 19.70 -7.69
CA LEU A 24 -1.37 19.02 -8.87
C LEU A 24 -2.45 18.24 -9.61
N VAL A 25 -3.28 17.48 -8.88
CA VAL A 25 -4.36 16.67 -9.47
C VAL A 25 -5.37 17.56 -10.18
N ARG A 26 -5.74 18.71 -9.62
CA ARG A 26 -6.65 19.67 -10.28
C ARG A 26 -6.06 20.27 -11.55
N ALA A 27 -4.73 20.39 -11.63
CA ALA A 27 -4.03 20.99 -12.76
C ALA A 27 -3.52 19.95 -13.79
N ARG A 28 -3.82 18.65 -13.63
CA ARG A 28 -3.08 17.57 -14.30
C ARG A 28 -3.19 17.49 -15.82
N GLY A 29 -4.17 18.16 -16.42
CA GLY A 29 -4.39 18.20 -17.87
C GLY A 29 -4.57 16.82 -18.51
N ASN A 30 -4.48 16.77 -19.84
CA ASN A 30 -4.54 15.51 -20.59
C ASN A 30 -3.25 14.69 -20.42
N PRO A 31 -3.30 13.35 -20.53
CA PRO A 31 -2.10 12.54 -20.55
C PRO A 31 -1.28 12.83 -21.82
N VAL A 32 0.05 12.85 -21.67
CA VAL A 32 1.00 12.93 -22.78
C VAL A 32 1.89 11.71 -22.67
N TYR A 33 1.95 10.91 -23.73
CA TYR A 33 2.70 9.66 -23.73
C TYR A 33 3.06 9.19 -25.13
N GLU A 34 4.03 8.28 -25.19
CA GLU A 34 4.48 7.61 -26.42
C GLU A 34 4.34 6.11 -26.25
N THR A 35 3.93 5.41 -27.31
CA THR A 35 3.99 3.94 -27.36
C THR A 35 5.36 3.53 -27.86
N ILE A 36 6.14 2.85 -27.02
CA ILE A 36 7.52 2.44 -27.32
C ILE A 36 7.54 1.01 -27.87
N ILE A 37 6.81 0.10 -27.21
CA ILE A 37 6.71 -1.31 -27.61
C ILE A 37 5.24 -1.72 -27.67
N ALA A 38 4.90 -2.50 -28.68
CA ALA A 38 3.64 -3.22 -28.80
C ALA A 38 3.95 -4.65 -29.28
N THR A 39 3.49 -5.66 -28.55
CA THR A 39 3.73 -7.06 -28.88
C THR A 39 2.56 -7.94 -28.41
N THR A 40 2.50 -9.18 -28.90
CA THR A 40 1.48 -10.15 -28.55
C THR A 40 2.13 -11.52 -28.31
N THR A 41 1.73 -12.20 -27.24
CA THR A 41 2.22 -13.55 -26.93
C THR A 41 1.62 -14.59 -27.89
N GLN A 42 2.16 -15.81 -27.89
CA GLN A 42 1.59 -16.92 -28.65
C GLN A 42 0.16 -17.28 -28.20
N ASP A 43 -0.14 -17.05 -26.92
CA ASP A 43 -1.46 -17.29 -26.32
C ASP A 43 -2.46 -16.15 -26.61
N GLY A 44 -2.03 -15.09 -27.31
CA GLY A 44 -2.88 -13.95 -27.67
C GLY A 44 -2.97 -12.85 -26.60
N ASP A 45 -2.09 -12.84 -25.60
CA ASP A 45 -2.01 -11.75 -24.62
C ASP A 45 -1.32 -10.53 -25.27
N GLU A 46 -1.96 -9.36 -25.28
CA GLU A 46 -1.35 -8.15 -25.81
C GLU A 46 -0.55 -7.42 -24.72
N ILE A 47 0.65 -6.95 -25.08
CA ILE A 47 1.55 -6.25 -24.16
C ILE A 47 2.02 -4.94 -24.81
N TYR A 48 1.91 -3.85 -24.06
CA TYR A 48 2.33 -2.52 -24.48
C TYR A 48 3.25 -1.90 -23.46
N ILE A 49 4.30 -1.23 -23.93
CA ILE A 49 5.20 -0.41 -23.10
C ILE A 49 5.10 1.03 -23.56
N LEU A 50 4.65 1.90 -22.67
CA LEU A 50 4.46 3.32 -22.92
C LEU A 50 5.44 4.15 -22.09
N LYS A 51 5.82 5.32 -22.61
CA LYS A 51 6.48 6.38 -21.85
C LYS A 51 5.44 7.43 -21.48
N SER A 52 5.08 7.52 -20.20
CA SER A 52 4.13 8.50 -19.68
C SER A 52 4.86 9.73 -19.13
N TYR A 53 4.58 10.91 -19.67
CA TYR A 53 5.19 12.15 -19.19
C TYR A 53 4.49 12.66 -17.92
N GLY A 54 5.27 12.96 -16.88
CA GLY A 54 4.81 13.41 -15.57
C GLY A 54 4.92 14.91 -15.38
N MET A 55 5.56 15.34 -14.29
CA MET A 55 5.80 16.74 -13.96
C MET A 55 7.27 17.15 -14.15
N ASN A 56 7.56 18.44 -14.09
CA ASN A 56 8.90 18.92 -13.78
C ASN A 56 8.99 19.15 -12.26
N TRP A 57 9.87 18.42 -11.58
CA TRP A 57 10.07 18.52 -10.13
C TRP A 57 11.53 18.84 -9.85
N GLN A 58 11.80 19.94 -9.14
CA GLN A 58 13.17 20.40 -8.85
C GLN A 58 14.05 20.53 -10.11
N ASN A 59 13.48 21.06 -11.20
CA ASN A 59 14.10 21.17 -12.54
C ASN A 59 14.46 19.83 -13.21
N ILE A 60 13.92 18.71 -12.70
CA ILE A 60 14.07 17.38 -13.28
C ILE A 60 12.76 17.03 -13.98
N GLN A 61 12.84 16.66 -15.26
CA GLN A 61 11.67 16.17 -16.00
C GLN A 61 11.37 14.71 -15.61
N TRP A 62 10.17 14.50 -15.05
CA TRP A 62 9.67 13.17 -14.71
C TRP A 62 8.89 12.56 -15.88
N PHE A 63 9.12 11.28 -16.10
CA PHE A 63 8.34 10.38 -16.94
C PHE A 63 8.40 8.98 -16.32
N HIS A 64 7.43 8.13 -16.60
CA HIS A 64 7.33 6.77 -16.09
C HIS A 64 7.17 5.78 -17.24
N ARG A 65 7.79 4.60 -17.13
CA ARG A 65 7.44 3.48 -18.00
C ARG A 65 6.13 2.84 -17.52
N VAL A 66 5.16 2.71 -18.42
CA VAL A 66 3.85 2.13 -18.16
C VAL A 66 3.68 0.89 -19.02
N GLY A 67 3.66 -0.27 -18.39
CA GLY A 67 3.40 -1.56 -19.00
C GLY A 67 1.92 -1.88 -18.90
N ILE A 68 1.31 -2.33 -19.99
CA ILE A 68 -0.10 -2.73 -20.04
C ILE A 68 -0.16 -4.15 -20.61
N ILE A 69 -0.80 -5.04 -19.88
CA ILE A 69 -1.12 -6.40 -20.32
C ILE A 69 -2.63 -6.49 -20.48
N LEU A 70 -3.08 -6.86 -21.68
CA LEU A 70 -4.45 -7.32 -21.93
C LEU A 70 -4.40 -8.84 -22.07
N PRO A 71 -4.73 -9.58 -21.00
CA PRO A 71 -4.68 -11.03 -21.04
C PRO A 71 -5.76 -11.60 -21.97
N SER A 72 -5.47 -12.72 -22.61
CA SER A 72 -6.34 -13.44 -23.54
C SER A 72 -7.68 -13.88 -22.92
N ASN A 73 -7.74 -14.06 -21.60
CA ASN A 73 -8.94 -14.42 -20.83
C ASN A 73 -9.66 -13.22 -20.19
N LEU A 74 -9.63 -12.06 -20.85
CA LEU A 74 -10.20 -10.81 -20.34
C LEU A 74 -11.72 -10.89 -20.07
N ASN A 75 -12.11 -10.83 -18.79
CA ASN A 75 -13.50 -10.90 -18.32
C ASN A 75 -13.98 -9.58 -17.69
N TYR A 76 -13.10 -8.88 -16.97
CA TYR A 76 -13.38 -7.61 -16.31
C TYR A 76 -12.81 -6.45 -17.11
N LYS A 77 -13.60 -5.85 -18.00
CA LYS A 77 -13.16 -4.79 -18.92
C LYS A 77 -13.35 -3.37 -18.39
N ASP A 78 -14.14 -3.22 -17.33
CA ASP A 78 -14.52 -1.93 -16.74
C ASP A 78 -13.60 -1.50 -15.58
N ARG A 79 -12.63 -2.34 -15.21
CA ARG A 79 -11.69 -2.10 -14.11
C ARG A 79 -10.35 -2.74 -14.39
N ALA A 80 -9.31 -2.22 -13.78
CA ALA A 80 -7.95 -2.71 -13.94
C ALA A 80 -7.25 -2.93 -12.61
N PHE A 81 -6.28 -3.86 -12.60
CA PHE A 81 -5.30 -3.94 -11.52
C PHE A 81 -4.08 -3.12 -11.88
N PHE A 82 -3.64 -2.25 -10.96
CA PHE A 82 -2.59 -1.27 -11.17
C PHE A 82 -1.47 -1.49 -10.16
N PHE A 83 -0.33 -1.99 -10.63
CA PHE A 83 0.81 -2.36 -9.82
C PHE A 83 1.94 -1.33 -9.94
N ILE A 84 2.22 -0.64 -8.84
CA ILE A 84 3.28 0.35 -8.72
C ILE A 84 4.58 -0.37 -8.38
N THR A 85 5.56 -0.30 -9.28
CA THR A 85 6.88 -0.91 -9.11
C THR A 85 7.97 0.15 -9.02
N GLY A 86 9.17 -0.32 -8.69
CA GLY A 86 10.34 0.54 -8.69
C GLY A 86 10.96 0.71 -10.06
N GLY A 87 12.23 1.01 -10.02
CA GLY A 87 13.05 1.10 -11.21
C GLY A 87 14.31 1.86 -10.88
N SER A 88 15.19 1.86 -11.86
CA SER A 88 16.27 2.82 -11.93
C SER A 88 16.19 3.45 -13.28
N ARG A 89 16.03 4.76 -13.31
CA ARG A 89 16.40 5.52 -14.50
C ARG A 89 17.83 5.20 -14.87
N LYS A 90 18.00 4.89 -16.13
CA LYS A 90 19.28 4.71 -16.81
C LYS A 90 19.29 5.67 -17.99
N GLU A 91 20.36 5.63 -18.76
CA GLU A 91 20.33 6.22 -20.10
C GLU A 91 19.11 5.68 -20.87
N GLU A 92 18.33 6.59 -21.42
CA GLU A 92 17.11 6.25 -22.15
C GLU A 92 17.50 5.70 -23.53
N ASN A 93 17.51 4.38 -23.65
CA ASN A 93 17.81 3.64 -24.88
C ASN A 93 16.89 2.41 -25.00
N GLU A 94 16.99 1.66 -26.09
CA GLU A 94 16.14 0.47 -26.33
C GLU A 94 16.19 -0.54 -25.16
N ARG A 95 17.39 -0.82 -24.66
CA ARG A 95 17.60 -1.75 -23.52
C ARG A 95 16.87 -1.30 -22.24
N TYR A 96 16.69 -0.01 -22.04
CA TYR A 96 15.92 0.52 -20.92
C TYR A 96 14.45 0.11 -20.97
N TYR A 97 13.86 0.05 -22.17
CA TYR A 97 12.49 -0.39 -22.38
C TYR A 97 12.37 -1.91 -22.48
N ASP A 98 13.33 -2.59 -23.11
CA ASP A 98 13.35 -4.05 -23.20
C ASP A 98 13.44 -4.71 -21.82
N SER A 99 14.29 -4.18 -20.93
CA SER A 99 14.36 -4.70 -19.55
C SER A 99 13.02 -4.56 -18.81
N PHE A 100 12.29 -3.47 -19.04
CA PHE A 100 10.97 -3.30 -18.45
C PHE A 100 9.93 -4.22 -19.07
N LEU A 101 10.01 -4.49 -20.38
CA LEU A 101 9.16 -5.48 -21.03
C LEU A 101 9.31 -6.85 -20.39
N GLU A 102 10.53 -7.28 -20.05
CA GLU A 102 10.76 -8.54 -19.35
C GLU A 102 10.14 -8.51 -17.94
N ASP A 103 10.35 -7.45 -17.15
CA ASP A 103 9.69 -7.28 -15.84
C ASP A 103 8.14 -7.33 -15.96
N VAL A 104 7.58 -6.74 -17.02
CA VAL A 104 6.13 -6.79 -17.30
C VAL A 104 5.69 -8.21 -17.65
N LYS A 105 6.45 -8.94 -18.48
CA LYS A 105 6.13 -10.33 -18.86
C LYS A 105 6.11 -11.28 -17.67
N GLU A 106 6.92 -11.04 -16.63
CA GLU A 106 6.87 -11.83 -15.38
C GLU A 106 5.48 -11.78 -14.69
N ASN A 107 4.68 -10.75 -15.00
CA ASN A 107 3.34 -10.57 -14.47
C ASN A 107 2.23 -11.16 -15.38
N LEU A 108 2.56 -11.84 -16.48
CA LEU A 108 1.55 -12.41 -17.40
C LEU A 108 0.61 -13.40 -16.70
N TRP A 109 1.15 -14.30 -15.88
CA TRP A 109 0.33 -15.25 -15.13
C TRP A 109 -0.56 -14.53 -14.10
N VAL A 110 -0.05 -13.47 -13.47
CA VAL A 110 -0.83 -12.62 -12.55
C VAL A 110 -1.98 -11.96 -13.31
N ALA A 111 -1.72 -11.34 -14.46
CA ALA A 111 -2.75 -10.73 -15.29
C ALA A 111 -3.87 -11.72 -15.65
N LYS A 112 -3.51 -12.99 -15.96
CA LYS A 112 -4.48 -14.07 -16.23
C LYS A 112 -5.30 -14.43 -15.00
N GLU A 113 -4.73 -14.42 -13.80
CA GLU A 113 -5.47 -14.63 -12.54
C GLU A 113 -6.48 -13.51 -12.27
N PHE A 114 -6.20 -12.26 -12.66
CA PHE A 114 -7.14 -11.15 -12.50
C PHE A 114 -8.23 -11.11 -13.57
N GLU A 115 -7.99 -11.69 -14.76
CA GLU A 115 -8.90 -11.63 -15.92
C GLU A 115 -9.27 -10.18 -16.30
N ALA A 116 -8.36 -9.23 -16.08
CA ALA A 116 -8.57 -7.80 -16.23
C ALA A 116 -7.34 -7.15 -16.86
N PRO A 117 -7.43 -5.92 -17.40
CA PRO A 117 -6.26 -5.17 -17.81
C PRO A 117 -5.34 -4.99 -16.61
N PHE A 118 -4.08 -5.38 -16.79
CA PHE A 118 -3.07 -5.35 -15.75
C PHE A 118 -2.02 -4.32 -16.12
N ILE A 119 -1.87 -3.29 -15.30
CA ILE A 119 -0.98 -2.17 -15.55
C ILE A 119 0.17 -2.21 -14.55
N VAL A 120 1.40 -2.13 -15.06
CA VAL A 120 2.62 -2.03 -14.27
C VAL A 120 3.21 -0.65 -14.49
N VAL A 121 3.51 0.08 -13.43
CA VAL A 121 4.17 1.40 -13.54
C VAL A 121 5.52 1.37 -12.86
N GLY A 122 6.56 1.53 -13.66
CA GLY A 122 7.93 1.59 -13.20
C GLY A 122 8.38 3.01 -12.88
N ASP A 123 9.60 3.09 -12.36
CA ASP A 123 10.29 4.35 -12.08
C ASP A 123 9.57 5.20 -11.02
N VAL A 124 9.03 4.54 -9.99
CA VAL A 124 8.44 5.18 -8.81
C VAL A 124 9.33 4.90 -7.59
N PRO A 125 10.26 5.81 -7.23
CA PRO A 125 10.54 7.14 -7.81
C PRO A 125 11.44 7.12 -9.05
N ASN A 126 11.56 8.28 -9.71
CA ASN A 126 12.47 8.55 -10.84
C ASN A 126 13.95 8.64 -10.42
N GLN A 127 14.45 7.59 -9.80
CA GLN A 127 15.77 7.51 -9.18
C GLN A 127 16.85 6.94 -10.12
N PRO A 128 18.14 7.23 -9.90
CA PRO A 128 18.70 8.03 -8.81
C PRO A 128 18.46 9.53 -8.99
N ILE A 129 18.31 10.25 -7.88
CA ILE A 129 18.30 11.73 -7.83
C ILE A 129 19.24 12.17 -6.71
N PHE A 130 20.01 13.23 -6.91
CA PHE A 130 21.05 13.69 -5.97
C PHE A 130 22.08 12.59 -5.58
N GLY A 131 22.26 11.59 -6.45
CA GLY A 131 23.10 10.40 -6.17
C GLY A 131 22.47 9.38 -5.22
N LEU A 132 21.21 9.59 -4.80
CA LEU A 132 20.50 8.77 -3.81
C LEU A 132 19.37 7.96 -4.47
N ARG A 133 18.91 6.93 -3.76
CA ARG A 133 17.84 6.00 -4.16
C ARG A 133 16.99 5.62 -2.95
N GLU A 134 15.78 5.14 -3.20
CA GLU A 134 14.91 4.51 -2.19
C GLU A 134 14.77 5.35 -0.91
N ASP A 135 14.93 4.74 0.27
CA ASP A 135 14.77 5.40 1.57
C ASP A 135 15.73 6.58 1.76
N ALA A 136 16.99 6.45 1.32
CA ALA A 136 17.96 7.54 1.39
C ALA A 136 17.50 8.79 0.61
N LEU A 137 16.89 8.60 -0.56
CA LEU A 137 16.35 9.72 -1.35
C LEU A 137 15.11 10.34 -0.68
N ILE A 138 14.20 9.53 -0.15
CA ILE A 138 13.02 10.02 0.58
C ILE A 138 13.46 10.82 1.81
N ALA A 139 14.34 10.26 2.62
CA ALA A 139 14.85 10.89 3.83
C ALA A 139 15.59 12.21 3.52
N GLU A 140 16.34 12.28 2.40
CA GLU A 140 16.94 13.53 1.96
C GLU A 140 15.90 14.60 1.62
N THR A 141 14.83 14.25 0.91
CA THR A 141 13.77 15.23 0.61
C THR A 141 13.00 15.70 1.84
N PHE A 142 12.90 14.87 2.88
CA PHE A 142 12.32 15.28 4.16
C PHE A 142 13.22 16.28 4.86
N LYS A 143 14.53 16.03 4.88
CA LYS A 143 15.51 17.00 5.38
C LYS A 143 15.45 18.32 4.61
N MET A 144 15.38 18.27 3.27
CA MET A 144 15.23 19.48 2.43
C MET A 144 13.96 20.28 2.79
N PHE A 145 12.83 19.59 3.04
CA PHE A 145 11.60 20.25 3.50
C PHE A 145 11.78 20.91 4.87
N LEU A 146 12.48 20.27 5.80
CA LEU A 146 12.72 20.85 7.12
C LEU A 146 13.64 22.09 7.06
N GLU A 147 14.56 22.14 6.10
CA GLU A 147 15.43 23.31 5.85
C GLU A 147 14.68 24.44 5.10
N ASN A 148 13.82 24.07 4.14
CA ASN A 148 13.01 25.00 3.37
C ASN A 148 11.59 24.40 3.20
N PRO A 149 10.57 24.86 3.95
CA PRO A 149 9.27 24.20 4.08
C PRO A 149 8.33 24.39 2.88
N ASP A 150 8.82 24.04 1.69
CA ASP A 150 8.06 23.91 0.45
C ASP A 150 7.35 22.55 0.41
N PRO A 151 6.01 22.50 0.46
CA PRO A 151 5.26 21.25 0.53
C PRO A 151 5.39 20.38 -0.74
N PHE A 152 5.95 20.89 -1.85
CA PHE A 152 6.20 20.10 -3.05
C PHE A 152 7.54 19.34 -3.00
N LEU A 153 8.39 19.58 -1.98
CA LEU A 153 9.69 18.91 -1.83
C LEU A 153 9.63 17.44 -1.42
N PRO A 154 8.77 16.98 -0.49
CA PRO A 154 8.76 15.57 -0.08
C PRO A 154 8.55 14.65 -1.30
N LEU A 155 9.45 13.69 -1.52
CA LEU A 155 9.50 12.84 -2.73
C LEU A 155 8.19 12.10 -3.03
N LEU A 156 7.40 11.83 -2.00
CA LEU A 156 6.11 11.16 -2.13
C LEU A 156 5.10 11.97 -2.94
N VAL A 157 5.24 13.30 -3.00
CA VAL A 157 4.41 14.17 -3.83
C VAL A 157 4.63 13.87 -5.33
N PRO A 158 5.85 14.01 -5.90
CA PRO A 158 6.05 13.66 -7.31
C PRO A 158 5.88 12.16 -7.60
N MET A 159 6.16 11.27 -6.64
CA MET A 159 5.86 9.83 -6.79
C MET A 159 4.37 9.58 -6.99
N THR A 160 3.52 10.12 -6.11
CA THR A 160 2.07 9.90 -6.15
C THR A 160 1.46 10.55 -7.40
N TYR A 161 1.86 11.78 -7.71
CA TYR A 161 1.37 12.42 -8.92
C TYR A 161 1.79 11.70 -10.20
N GLY A 162 3.02 11.16 -10.25
CA GLY A 162 3.49 10.34 -11.36
C GLY A 162 2.63 9.09 -11.60
N VAL A 163 2.23 8.41 -10.52
CA VAL A 163 1.29 7.28 -10.56
C VAL A 163 -0.08 7.70 -11.08
N ILE A 164 -0.62 8.82 -10.60
CA ILE A 164 -1.90 9.37 -11.08
C ILE A 164 -1.85 9.69 -12.58
N LYS A 165 -0.75 10.30 -13.07
CA LYS A 165 -0.55 10.54 -14.50
C LYS A 165 -0.45 9.24 -15.30
N ALA A 166 0.17 8.19 -14.74
CA ALA A 166 0.22 6.89 -15.39
C ALA A 166 -1.16 6.21 -15.47
N MET A 167 -2.04 6.42 -14.48
CA MET A 167 -3.45 6.02 -14.58
C MET A 167 -4.18 6.76 -15.71
N ASP A 168 -3.93 8.07 -15.88
CA ASP A 168 -4.47 8.84 -17.02
C ASP A 168 -4.00 8.26 -18.36
N THR A 169 -2.70 7.96 -18.48
CA THR A 169 -2.11 7.36 -19.68
C THR A 169 -2.70 5.99 -20.00
N ALA A 170 -2.81 5.11 -18.99
CA ALA A 170 -3.39 3.78 -19.19
C ALA A 170 -4.86 3.87 -19.62
N GLN A 171 -5.65 4.73 -18.98
CA GLN A 171 -7.06 4.89 -19.30
C GLN A 171 -7.27 5.43 -20.72
N ASP A 172 -6.56 6.50 -21.11
CA ASP A 172 -6.67 7.08 -22.46
C ASP A 172 -6.15 6.12 -23.55
N PHE A 173 -5.07 5.38 -23.27
CA PHE A 173 -4.56 4.36 -24.19
C PHE A 173 -5.55 3.20 -24.40
N LEU A 174 -6.11 2.67 -23.31
CA LEU A 174 -7.05 1.55 -23.35
C LEU A 174 -8.38 1.94 -23.98
N GLU A 175 -8.87 3.17 -23.73
CA GLU A 175 -10.09 3.68 -24.36
C GLU A 175 -9.94 3.73 -25.89
N LYS A 176 -8.80 4.19 -26.40
CA LYS A 176 -8.47 4.16 -27.85
C LYS A 176 -8.39 2.74 -28.43
N LYS A 177 -8.21 1.73 -27.58
CA LYS A 177 -8.27 0.31 -27.93
C LYS A 177 -9.65 -0.32 -27.75
N GLY A 178 -10.66 0.46 -27.35
CA GLY A 178 -12.03 -0.01 -27.10
C GLY A 178 -12.23 -0.69 -25.76
N VAL A 179 -11.33 -0.46 -24.79
CA VAL A 179 -11.44 -0.96 -23.40
C VAL A 179 -11.62 0.23 -22.45
N GLU A 180 -12.85 0.43 -21.97
CA GLU A 180 -13.20 1.55 -21.10
C GLU A 180 -13.00 1.20 -19.62
N ILE A 181 -11.92 1.69 -19.01
CA ILE A 181 -11.65 1.50 -17.57
C ILE A 181 -12.35 2.58 -16.75
N LYS A 182 -13.18 2.15 -15.80
CA LYS A 182 -13.92 3.00 -14.87
C LYS A 182 -13.22 3.17 -13.52
N GLY A 183 -12.34 2.23 -13.16
CA GLY A 183 -11.59 2.31 -11.92
C GLY A 183 -10.42 1.34 -11.80
N PHE A 184 -9.61 1.56 -10.78
CA PHE A 184 -8.38 0.81 -10.53
C PHE A 184 -8.37 0.24 -9.12
N MET A 185 -7.94 -1.01 -8.99
CA MET A 185 -7.40 -1.51 -7.73
C MET A 185 -5.89 -1.25 -7.76
N VAL A 186 -5.38 -0.48 -6.80
CA VAL A 186 -3.98 -0.05 -6.79
C VAL A 186 -3.19 -0.83 -5.74
N SER A 187 -2.00 -1.28 -6.11
CA SER A 187 -1.10 -2.02 -5.23
C SER A 187 0.36 -1.62 -5.48
N GLY A 188 1.21 -1.83 -4.48
CA GLY A 188 2.64 -1.59 -4.55
C GLY A 188 3.29 -2.03 -3.25
N ALA A 189 4.57 -2.38 -3.30
CA ALA A 189 5.32 -2.86 -2.15
C ALA A 189 6.19 -1.78 -1.50
N SER A 190 6.31 -1.81 -0.18
CA SER A 190 7.20 -0.94 0.60
C SER A 190 6.87 0.54 0.34
N LYS A 191 7.83 1.34 -0.11
CA LYS A 191 7.62 2.74 -0.51
C LYS A 191 6.55 2.93 -1.61
N ARG A 192 6.28 1.92 -2.43
CA ARG A 192 5.20 1.94 -3.42
C ARG A 192 3.86 1.58 -2.78
N GLY A 193 3.87 0.83 -1.68
CA GLY A 193 2.73 0.67 -0.78
C GLY A 193 2.37 1.99 -0.09
N TRP A 194 3.37 2.79 0.26
CA TRP A 194 3.15 4.18 0.69
C TRP A 194 2.45 5.01 -0.39
N THR A 195 2.98 5.00 -1.61
CA THR A 195 2.38 5.68 -2.76
C THR A 195 0.98 5.16 -3.07
N THR A 196 0.70 3.88 -2.84
CA THR A 196 -0.62 3.26 -3.04
C THR A 196 -1.67 3.97 -2.16
N TYR A 197 -1.39 4.14 -0.86
CA TYR A 197 -2.28 4.87 0.04
C TYR A 197 -2.51 6.31 -0.41
N LEU A 198 -1.43 7.04 -0.71
CA LEU A 198 -1.54 8.44 -1.15
C LEU A 198 -2.32 8.54 -2.47
N THR A 199 -2.08 7.65 -3.44
CA THR A 199 -2.82 7.62 -4.70
C THR A 199 -4.32 7.48 -4.45
N ALA A 200 -4.71 6.60 -3.52
CA ALA A 200 -6.11 6.37 -3.17
C ALA A 200 -6.78 7.60 -2.53
N ILE A 201 -6.03 8.40 -1.76
CA ILE A 201 -6.50 9.64 -1.14
C ILE A 201 -6.78 10.73 -2.18
N PHE A 202 -5.99 10.77 -3.26
CA PHE A 202 -5.96 11.87 -4.21
C PHE A 202 -6.55 11.55 -5.58
N ASP A 203 -6.94 10.31 -5.86
CA ASP A 203 -7.60 9.94 -7.12
C ASP A 203 -8.89 9.12 -6.91
N PRO A 204 -10.06 9.66 -7.26
CA PRO A 204 -11.35 9.01 -7.00
C PRO A 204 -11.62 7.79 -7.90
N ARG A 205 -10.78 7.51 -8.91
CA ARG A 205 -10.90 6.30 -9.74
C ARG A 205 -10.38 5.06 -9.01
N VAL A 206 -9.68 5.22 -7.90
CA VAL A 206 -9.23 4.09 -7.08
C VAL A 206 -10.42 3.54 -6.30
N PHE A 207 -10.87 2.34 -6.64
CA PHE A 207 -12.01 1.72 -5.97
C PHE A 207 -11.58 0.80 -4.82
N ALA A 208 -10.33 0.35 -4.80
CA ALA A 208 -9.75 -0.50 -3.75
C ALA A 208 -8.23 -0.39 -3.75
N ILE A 209 -7.59 -0.72 -2.63
CA ILE A 209 -6.12 -0.82 -2.55
C ILE A 209 -5.61 -2.09 -1.89
N ALA A 210 -4.41 -2.50 -2.29
CA ALA A 210 -3.65 -3.56 -1.64
C ALA A 210 -2.19 -3.13 -1.41
N PRO A 211 -1.91 -2.23 -0.43
CA PRO A 211 -0.54 -1.89 -0.07
C PRO A 211 0.15 -3.11 0.53
N MET A 212 1.36 -3.40 0.04
CA MET A 212 2.14 -4.56 0.45
C MET A 212 3.34 -4.10 1.27
N VAL A 213 3.62 -4.75 2.40
CA VAL A 213 4.79 -4.50 3.28
C VAL A 213 5.04 -3.01 3.55
N TYR A 214 3.97 -2.25 3.73
CA TYR A 214 4.01 -0.87 4.19
C TYR A 214 3.14 -0.75 5.45
N ASP A 215 3.65 -1.31 6.55
CA ASP A 215 3.01 -1.31 7.87
C ASP A 215 3.54 -0.16 8.72
N ASN A 216 3.30 1.08 8.27
CA ASN A 216 3.88 2.27 8.91
C ASN A 216 2.97 3.50 8.81
N LEU A 217 1.65 3.29 8.89
CA LEU A 217 0.76 4.41 9.12
C LEU A 217 0.83 4.83 10.59
N ASN A 218 0.57 6.11 10.85
CA ASN A 218 0.70 6.70 12.19
C ASN A 218 2.17 6.69 12.64
N ILE A 219 3.04 7.29 11.82
CA ILE A 219 4.51 7.15 11.92
C ILE A 219 5.05 7.47 13.31
N GLU A 220 4.49 8.47 14.00
CA GLU A 220 4.90 8.84 15.36
C GLU A 220 4.65 7.68 16.34
N ALA A 221 3.45 7.08 16.32
CA ALA A 221 3.11 5.93 17.16
C ALA A 221 3.98 4.72 16.84
N GLN A 222 4.29 4.50 15.56
CA GLN A 222 5.14 3.39 15.10
C GLN A 222 6.55 3.47 15.68
N LEU A 223 7.17 4.65 15.65
CA LEU A 223 8.50 4.86 16.20
C LEU A 223 8.53 4.64 17.71
N LEU A 224 7.55 5.18 18.44
CA LEU A 224 7.43 4.99 19.89
C LEU A 224 7.27 3.51 20.24
N HIS A 225 6.37 2.81 19.55
CA HIS A 225 6.09 1.40 19.77
C HIS A 225 7.28 0.50 19.46
N GLN A 226 7.99 0.76 18.35
CA GLN A 226 9.22 0.04 18.00
C GLN A 226 10.30 0.22 19.07
N LYS A 227 10.47 1.44 19.60
CA LYS A 227 11.44 1.71 20.66
C LYS A 227 11.07 0.99 21.97
N GLU A 228 9.77 0.90 22.31
CA GLU A 228 9.31 0.11 23.46
C GLU A 228 9.63 -1.39 23.27
N TYR A 229 9.35 -1.95 22.10
CA TYR A 229 9.48 -3.38 21.85
C TYR A 229 10.92 -3.85 21.65
N TYR A 230 11.71 -3.08 20.91
CA TYR A 230 13.06 -3.47 20.49
C TYR A 230 14.15 -2.78 21.33
N GLY A 231 13.82 -1.75 22.10
CA GLY A 231 14.78 -0.89 22.80
C GLY A 231 15.60 0.03 21.88
N THR A 232 15.39 -0.07 20.57
CA THR A 232 16.09 0.68 19.51
C THR A 232 15.22 0.68 18.24
N TYR A 233 15.63 1.42 17.22
CA TYR A 233 15.01 1.35 15.89
C TYR A 233 15.62 0.23 15.04
N SER A 234 14.84 -0.25 14.07
CA SER A 234 15.34 -1.18 13.06
C SER A 234 16.45 -0.55 12.21
N GLU A 235 17.46 -1.33 11.87
CA GLU A 235 18.53 -0.95 10.93
C GLU A 235 17.99 -0.51 9.55
N LYS A 236 16.79 -0.97 9.20
CA LYS A 236 16.10 -0.58 7.97
C LYS A 236 15.68 0.89 7.95
N LEU A 237 15.62 1.55 9.11
CA LEU A 237 15.26 2.96 9.24
C LEU A 237 16.47 3.91 9.36
N ARG A 238 17.69 3.37 9.21
CA ARG A 238 18.95 4.12 9.40
C ARG A 238 19.03 5.39 8.56
N ASP A 239 18.58 5.36 7.30
CA ASP A 239 18.62 6.54 6.41
C ASP A 239 17.85 7.74 6.97
N TYR A 240 16.78 7.47 7.73
CA TYR A 240 15.96 8.48 8.40
C TYR A 240 16.57 8.89 9.74
N GLN A 241 17.04 7.92 10.52
CA GLN A 241 17.65 8.14 11.83
C GLN A 241 18.92 8.99 11.75
N GLU A 242 19.84 8.67 10.83
CA GLU A 242 21.10 9.40 10.66
C GLU A 242 20.90 10.86 10.22
N ARG A 243 19.71 11.19 9.70
CA ARG A 243 19.30 12.55 9.33
C ARG A 243 18.55 13.28 10.46
N GLY A 244 18.43 12.68 11.64
CA GLY A 244 17.74 13.27 12.80
C GLY A 244 16.24 13.48 12.57
N LEU A 245 15.62 12.68 11.69
CA LEU A 245 14.22 12.90 11.32
C LEU A 245 13.25 12.50 12.43
N PHE A 246 13.61 11.56 13.30
CA PHE A 246 12.68 11.05 14.33
C PHE A 246 12.40 12.08 15.42
N GLU A 247 13.44 12.78 15.89
CA GLU A 247 13.32 13.80 16.95
C GLU A 247 12.57 15.05 16.48
N ILE A 248 12.55 15.28 15.16
CA ILE A 248 11.92 16.45 14.56
C ILE A 248 10.40 16.27 14.40
N LEU A 249 9.89 15.03 14.38
CA LEU A 249 8.46 14.76 14.17
C LEU A 249 7.56 15.38 15.25
N GLU A 250 8.07 15.59 16.46
CA GLU A 250 7.30 16.19 17.57
C GLU A 250 7.08 17.71 17.40
N ASN A 251 7.88 18.38 16.57
CA ASN A 251 7.78 19.83 16.36
C ASN A 251 6.80 20.21 15.24
N ASP A 252 6.45 21.50 15.14
CA ASP A 252 5.44 21.99 14.19
C ASP A 252 5.81 21.72 12.73
N LEU A 253 7.11 21.74 12.37
CA LEU A 253 7.55 21.42 11.01
C LEU A 253 7.46 19.93 10.72
N GLY A 254 7.81 19.07 11.68
CA GLY A 254 7.64 17.62 11.60
C GLY A 254 6.17 17.24 11.42
N LYS A 255 5.27 17.85 12.19
CA LYS A 255 3.82 17.65 12.05
C LYS A 255 3.32 18.05 10.66
N ARG A 256 3.77 19.21 10.14
CA ARG A 256 3.44 19.65 8.77
C ARG A 256 3.98 18.71 7.70
N LEU A 257 5.14 18.10 7.92
CA LEU A 257 5.64 17.05 7.03
C LEU A 257 4.72 15.83 7.06
N LEU A 258 4.35 15.34 8.24
CA LEU A 258 3.44 14.20 8.40
C LEU A 258 2.06 14.45 7.77
N GLU A 259 1.54 15.67 7.84
CA GLU A 259 0.30 16.07 7.14
C GLU A 259 0.39 15.90 5.61
N ILE A 260 1.61 15.92 5.04
CA ILE A 260 1.85 15.72 3.60
C ILE A 260 2.12 14.25 3.29
N VAL A 261 2.89 13.57 4.14
CA VAL A 261 3.46 12.28 3.80
C VAL A 261 2.76 11.10 4.46
N ASP A 262 2.26 11.21 5.69
CA ASP A 262 1.64 10.09 6.39
C ASP A 262 0.16 9.95 5.97
N PRO A 263 -0.26 8.86 5.30
CA PRO A 263 -1.67 8.64 4.97
C PRO A 263 -2.58 8.66 6.20
N TYR A 264 -2.08 8.34 7.39
CA TYR A 264 -2.85 8.39 8.62
C TYR A 264 -3.36 9.80 8.98
N ALA A 265 -2.57 10.84 8.67
CA ALA A 265 -2.98 12.23 8.85
C ALA A 265 -4.21 12.59 8.01
N MET A 266 -4.40 11.87 6.90
CA MET A 266 -5.48 12.05 5.93
C MET A 266 -6.46 10.86 5.92
N ARG A 267 -6.42 9.98 6.93
CA ARG A 267 -7.14 8.69 6.95
C ARG A 267 -8.65 8.76 6.69
N LEU A 268 -9.29 9.87 7.04
CA LEU A 268 -10.72 10.07 6.77
C LEU A 268 -11.06 10.06 5.26
N ARG A 269 -10.07 10.25 4.37
CA ARG A 269 -10.19 10.13 2.91
C ARG A 269 -9.96 8.70 2.40
N LEU A 270 -9.60 7.74 3.26
CA LEU A 270 -9.33 6.34 2.93
C LEU A 270 -10.53 5.42 3.20
N SER A 271 -11.75 5.84 2.82
CA SER A 271 -12.99 5.08 3.07
C SER A 271 -13.22 3.92 2.10
N LEU A 272 -12.42 3.82 1.04
CA LEU A 272 -12.42 2.69 0.11
C LEU A 272 -11.91 1.40 0.78
N PRO A 273 -12.36 0.22 0.31
CA PRO A 273 -11.91 -1.08 0.82
C PRO A 273 -10.41 -1.26 0.62
N LYS A 274 -9.75 -1.84 1.61
CA LYS A 274 -8.30 -2.06 1.57
C LYS A 274 -7.94 -3.43 2.12
N ILE A 275 -6.99 -4.11 1.48
CA ILE A 275 -6.41 -5.36 1.98
C ILE A 275 -4.90 -5.20 2.18
N LEU A 276 -4.45 -5.26 3.43
CA LEU A 276 -3.05 -5.02 3.78
C LEU A 276 -2.28 -6.34 3.73
N VAL A 277 -1.26 -6.41 2.88
CA VAL A 277 -0.47 -7.64 2.68
C VAL A 277 0.86 -7.49 3.41
N LEU A 278 1.03 -8.22 4.50
CA LEU A 278 2.09 -8.02 5.47
C LEU A 278 2.89 -9.33 5.68
N GLY A 279 4.20 -9.22 5.90
CA GLY A 279 5.04 -10.37 6.27
C GLY A 279 5.19 -10.47 7.78
N THR A 280 5.04 -11.66 8.37
CA THR A 280 5.16 -11.81 9.84
C THR A 280 6.60 -11.66 10.35
N ASN A 281 7.58 -11.66 9.45
CA ASN A 281 9.01 -11.54 9.75
C ASN A 281 9.62 -10.30 9.08
N ASP A 282 8.79 -9.34 8.68
CA ASP A 282 9.24 -8.08 8.10
C ASP A 282 10.21 -7.36 9.04
N GLU A 283 11.37 -6.98 8.51
CA GLU A 283 12.45 -6.42 9.32
C GLU A 283 12.24 -4.94 9.69
N TYR A 284 11.26 -4.26 9.09
CA TYR A 284 11.06 -2.82 9.26
C TYR A 284 10.31 -2.44 10.55
N TRP A 285 9.21 -3.13 10.88
CA TRP A 285 8.26 -2.72 11.93
C TRP A 285 8.00 -3.83 12.94
N THR A 286 7.24 -3.54 14.01
CA THR A 286 6.82 -4.57 14.96
C THR A 286 5.76 -5.47 14.34
N VAL A 287 5.68 -6.71 14.82
CA VAL A 287 4.77 -7.72 14.24
C VAL A 287 3.28 -7.36 14.40
N ASP A 288 2.97 -6.45 15.31
CA ASP A 288 1.65 -5.92 15.63
C ASP A 288 1.45 -4.48 15.16
N SER A 289 2.32 -3.96 14.30
CA SER A 289 2.31 -2.57 13.84
C SER A 289 0.97 -2.14 13.23
N ALA A 290 0.32 -3.03 12.46
CA ALA A 290 -1.03 -2.82 11.93
C ALA A 290 -2.05 -2.40 13.01
N ASN A 291 -1.92 -2.91 14.24
CA ASN A 291 -2.86 -2.63 15.33
C ASN A 291 -2.90 -1.15 15.72
N LEU A 292 -1.86 -0.38 15.41
CA LEU A 292 -1.75 1.03 15.79
C LEU A 292 -2.58 1.98 14.90
N TYR A 293 -3.15 1.49 13.80
CA TYR A 293 -3.87 2.36 12.87
C TYR A 293 -5.10 1.74 12.19
N VAL A 294 -5.19 0.41 12.06
CA VAL A 294 -6.26 -0.21 11.24
C VAL A 294 -7.67 0.08 11.75
N ASP A 295 -7.85 0.19 13.06
CA ASP A 295 -9.15 0.49 13.68
C ASP A 295 -9.61 1.93 13.40
N ASP A 296 -8.67 2.84 13.07
CA ASP A 296 -8.95 4.24 12.77
C ASP A 296 -9.20 4.48 11.27
N LEU A 297 -8.97 3.49 10.42
CA LEU A 297 -9.19 3.61 8.98
C LEU A 297 -10.69 3.41 8.67
N PRO A 298 -11.37 4.38 8.05
CA PRO A 298 -12.78 4.22 7.67
C PRO A 298 -12.94 3.18 6.56
N GLY A 299 -14.15 2.64 6.43
CA GLY A 299 -14.45 1.61 5.44
C GLY A 299 -13.86 0.24 5.79
N GLU A 300 -14.00 -0.71 4.88
CA GLU A 300 -13.52 -2.08 5.10
C GLU A 300 -11.99 -2.13 5.04
N THR A 301 -11.39 -2.76 6.06
CA THR A 301 -9.94 -2.99 6.14
C THR A 301 -9.70 -4.46 6.46
N PHE A 302 -9.10 -5.16 5.51
CA PHE A 302 -8.77 -6.57 5.60
C PHE A 302 -7.27 -6.73 5.84
N LEU A 303 -6.88 -7.72 6.64
CA LEU A 303 -5.48 -8.07 6.87
C LEU A 303 -5.15 -9.40 6.19
N PHE A 304 -3.97 -9.48 5.59
CA PHE A 304 -3.34 -10.70 5.14
C PHE A 304 -1.92 -10.74 5.69
N TYR A 305 -1.64 -11.69 6.58
CA TYR A 305 -0.28 -11.97 7.03
C TYR A 305 0.25 -13.19 6.29
N SER A 306 1.41 -13.02 5.63
CA SER A 306 2.20 -14.12 5.07
C SER A 306 3.14 -14.67 6.15
N PRO A 307 2.89 -15.88 6.68
CA PRO A 307 3.69 -16.44 7.76
C PRO A 307 5.11 -16.78 7.31
N ASN A 308 6.10 -16.52 8.15
CA ASN A 308 7.53 -16.75 7.90
C ASN A 308 8.15 -15.91 6.77
N ASP A 309 7.39 -14.97 6.19
CA ASP A 309 7.89 -14.12 5.12
C ASP A 309 8.53 -12.82 5.66
N PRO A 310 9.74 -12.48 5.17
CA PRO A 310 10.36 -11.19 5.45
C PRO A 310 9.79 -10.11 4.51
N HIS A 311 10.41 -8.92 4.47
CA HIS A 311 9.93 -7.78 3.69
C HIS A 311 9.75 -8.05 2.18
N ASN A 312 10.39 -9.08 1.62
CA ASN A 312 10.30 -9.37 0.18
C ASN A 312 9.16 -10.32 -0.23
N LEU A 313 8.33 -10.79 0.72
CA LEU A 313 7.15 -11.65 0.50
C LEU A 313 7.36 -12.79 -0.50
N LYS A 314 7.68 -14.01 -0.02
CA LYS A 314 7.97 -15.15 -0.90
C LYS A 314 6.72 -15.93 -1.30
N ASN A 315 5.63 -15.84 -0.53
CA ASN A 315 4.38 -16.58 -0.81
C ASN A 315 3.51 -15.91 -1.90
N VAL A 316 4.12 -15.62 -3.06
CA VAL A 316 3.50 -14.84 -4.14
C VAL A 316 2.20 -15.49 -4.63
N LYS A 317 2.13 -16.82 -4.74
CA LYS A 317 0.93 -17.52 -5.21
C LYS A 317 -0.29 -17.24 -4.34
N GLU A 318 -0.14 -17.35 -3.02
CA GLU A 318 -1.24 -17.15 -2.07
C GLU A 318 -1.70 -15.69 -2.01
N ILE A 319 -0.74 -14.77 -2.12
CA ILE A 319 -1.02 -13.33 -2.22
C ILE A 319 -1.84 -13.05 -3.48
N ILE A 320 -1.40 -13.53 -4.64
CA ILE A 320 -2.10 -13.28 -5.91
C ILE A 320 -3.48 -13.94 -5.92
N GLU A 321 -3.64 -15.17 -5.42
CA GLU A 321 -4.96 -15.83 -5.27
C GLU A 321 -5.92 -14.98 -4.41
N THR A 322 -5.42 -14.44 -3.30
CA THR A 322 -6.21 -13.59 -2.40
C THR A 322 -6.57 -12.26 -3.05
N LEU A 323 -5.60 -11.58 -3.68
CA LEU A 323 -5.82 -10.27 -4.30
C LEU A 323 -6.71 -10.34 -5.55
N SER A 324 -6.54 -11.37 -6.39
CA SER A 324 -7.38 -11.56 -7.57
C SER A 324 -8.82 -11.90 -7.16
N SER A 325 -9.01 -12.73 -6.13
CA SER A 325 -10.33 -13.01 -5.58
C SER A 325 -10.98 -11.75 -5.01
N PHE A 326 -10.25 -10.98 -4.19
CA PHE A 326 -10.73 -9.71 -3.65
C PHE A 326 -11.14 -8.72 -4.77
N PHE A 327 -10.32 -8.60 -5.82
CA PHE A 327 -10.61 -7.77 -6.99
C PHE A 327 -11.92 -8.18 -7.71
N LYS A 328 -12.12 -9.49 -7.91
CA LYS A 328 -13.28 -10.05 -8.62
C LYS A 328 -14.56 -9.98 -7.79
N MET A 329 -14.46 -10.21 -6.48
CA MET A 329 -15.62 -10.28 -5.57
C MET A 329 -16.14 -8.90 -5.12
N TYR A 330 -15.28 -7.89 -5.04
CA TYR A 330 -15.70 -6.55 -4.61
C TYR A 330 -16.75 -5.92 -5.56
N PRO A 331 -17.82 -5.25 -5.05
CA PRO A 331 -18.11 -4.89 -3.65
C PRO A 331 -18.93 -5.91 -2.85
N LYS A 332 -19.01 -7.17 -3.27
CA LYS A 332 -19.86 -8.21 -2.67
C LYS A 332 -19.05 -9.16 -1.79
N LEU A 333 -18.35 -8.62 -0.79
CA LEU A 333 -17.63 -9.43 0.19
C LEU A 333 -18.51 -9.71 1.42
N PRO A 334 -18.42 -10.90 2.02
CA PRO A 334 -19.09 -11.18 3.28
C PRO A 334 -18.40 -10.41 4.41
N LYS A 335 -19.18 -10.05 5.42
CA LYS A 335 -18.65 -9.45 6.64
C LYS A 335 -17.95 -10.54 7.46
N VAL A 336 -16.67 -10.35 7.76
CA VAL A 336 -15.90 -11.23 8.65
C VAL A 336 -15.43 -10.42 9.85
N GLU A 337 -15.97 -10.72 11.03
CA GLU A 337 -15.65 -10.00 12.26
C GLU A 337 -14.88 -10.91 13.23
N PHE A 338 -13.75 -10.39 13.70
CA PHE A 338 -12.93 -11.04 14.72
C PHE A 338 -13.21 -10.41 16.09
N PHE A 339 -13.37 -11.24 17.11
CA PHE A 339 -13.55 -10.83 18.50
C PHE A 339 -12.42 -11.39 19.38
N TYR A 340 -12.03 -10.63 20.39
CA TYR A 340 -10.90 -10.98 21.26
C TYR A 340 -11.40 -11.09 22.70
N ARG A 341 -11.19 -12.24 23.34
CA ARG A 341 -11.61 -12.49 24.73
C ARG A 341 -10.67 -13.49 25.40
N ASP A 342 -10.19 -13.17 26.60
CA ASP A 342 -9.37 -14.05 27.44
C ASP A 342 -8.15 -14.65 26.70
N GLY A 343 -7.45 -13.84 25.89
CA GLY A 343 -6.30 -14.30 25.10
C GLY A 343 -6.65 -15.24 23.93
N LYS A 344 -7.94 -15.33 23.55
CA LYS A 344 -8.41 -16.11 22.40
C LYS A 344 -8.99 -15.19 21.33
N ILE A 345 -8.93 -15.66 20.09
CA ILE A 345 -9.49 -14.97 18.91
C ILE A 345 -10.68 -15.77 18.41
N PHE A 346 -11.82 -15.13 18.26
CA PHE A 346 -13.07 -15.71 17.79
C PHE A 346 -13.41 -15.11 16.43
N VAL A 347 -13.99 -15.91 15.54
CA VAL A 347 -14.64 -15.44 14.31
C VAL A 347 -15.99 -16.13 14.18
N GLU A 348 -17.01 -15.38 13.77
CA GLU A 348 -18.34 -15.93 13.52
C GLU A 348 -18.28 -16.96 12.39
N ARG A 349 -18.96 -18.09 12.59
CA ARG A 349 -19.03 -19.14 11.57
C ARG A 349 -20.07 -18.76 10.52
N ILE A 350 -19.61 -18.39 9.32
CA ILE A 350 -20.44 -18.14 8.15
C ILE A 350 -20.19 -19.20 7.07
N PRO A 351 -21.17 -19.49 6.17
CA PRO A 351 -21.03 -20.52 5.13
C PRO A 351 -19.84 -20.34 4.19
N GLU A 352 -19.41 -19.09 3.97
CA GLU A 352 -18.30 -18.74 3.10
C GLU A 352 -16.93 -19.10 3.71
N ILE A 353 -16.83 -19.26 5.04
CA ILE A 353 -15.57 -19.69 5.69
C ILE A 353 -15.45 -21.21 5.57
N VAL A 354 -14.49 -21.67 4.76
CA VAL A 354 -14.25 -23.11 4.50
C VAL A 354 -13.08 -23.70 5.26
N ASP A 355 -12.22 -22.85 5.84
CA ASP A 355 -11.07 -23.27 6.64
C ASP A 355 -10.67 -22.16 7.63
N ALA A 356 -10.09 -22.55 8.76
CA ALA A 356 -9.55 -21.63 9.75
C ALA A 356 -8.34 -22.23 10.49
N GLU A 357 -7.31 -21.42 10.68
CA GLU A 357 -6.08 -21.82 11.35
C GLU A 357 -5.54 -20.70 12.23
N LEU A 358 -4.98 -21.07 13.37
CA LEU A 358 -4.25 -20.15 14.23
C LEU A 358 -2.76 -20.25 13.90
N TRP A 359 -2.16 -19.11 13.57
CA TRP A 359 -0.72 -18.96 13.44
C TRP A 359 -0.14 -18.35 14.71
N PHE A 360 0.98 -18.88 15.18
CA PHE A 360 1.66 -18.37 16.37
C PHE A 360 3.18 -18.48 16.25
N ALA A 361 3.87 -17.60 16.95
CA ALA A 361 5.32 -17.61 17.11
C ALA A 361 5.70 -17.30 18.57
N ARG A 362 6.88 -17.74 18.97
CA ARG A 362 7.45 -17.47 20.29
C ARG A 362 8.83 -16.85 20.13
N SER A 363 9.16 -15.92 21.01
CA SER A 363 10.47 -15.26 21.04
C SER A 363 10.93 -15.00 22.47
N LYS A 364 12.25 -14.88 22.66
CA LYS A 364 12.84 -14.50 23.96
C LYS A 364 12.73 -13.00 24.25
N SER A 365 12.36 -12.21 23.25
CA SER A 365 12.05 -10.78 23.35
C SER A 365 10.76 -10.49 22.58
N ARG A 366 10.27 -9.25 22.62
CA ARG A 366 9.15 -8.82 21.78
C ARG A 366 9.53 -8.61 20.30
N ASP A 367 10.76 -8.97 19.91
CA ASP A 367 11.22 -8.99 18.53
C ASP A 367 11.00 -10.37 17.90
N PHE A 368 10.06 -10.43 16.95
CA PHE A 368 9.64 -11.66 16.27
C PHE A 368 10.26 -11.82 14.87
N ARG A 369 11.14 -10.90 14.43
CA ARG A 369 11.72 -10.94 13.06
C ARG A 369 12.45 -12.24 12.74
N LYS A 370 13.03 -12.88 13.76
CA LYS A 370 13.73 -14.18 13.65
C LYS A 370 12.92 -15.36 14.18
N ALA A 371 11.68 -15.14 14.61
CA ALA A 371 10.83 -16.20 15.13
C ALA A 371 10.27 -17.06 14.01
N VAL A 372 10.00 -18.33 14.30
CA VAL A 372 9.34 -19.25 13.38
C VAL A 372 7.86 -19.27 13.68
N TRP A 373 7.05 -18.99 12.67
CA TRP A 373 5.59 -19.03 12.73
C TRP A 373 5.10 -20.43 12.42
N LEU A 374 4.38 -21.01 13.37
CA LEU A 374 3.77 -22.34 13.29
C LEU A 374 2.26 -22.19 13.20
N ARG A 375 1.61 -23.13 12.52
CA ARG A 375 0.15 -23.21 12.42
C ARG A 375 -0.42 -24.31 13.29
N ARG A 376 -1.65 -24.13 13.77
CA ARG A 376 -2.47 -25.16 14.40
C ARG A 376 -3.94 -24.97 14.05
N GLY A 377 -4.73 -26.03 14.21
CA GLY A 377 -6.18 -25.96 14.06
C GLY A 377 -6.86 -25.11 15.13
N VAL A 378 -8.12 -24.79 14.88
CA VAL A 378 -9.00 -24.02 15.77
C VAL A 378 -9.95 -24.94 16.54
N GLU A 379 -10.53 -24.44 17.63
CA GLU A 379 -11.72 -25.07 18.22
C GLU A 379 -12.95 -24.61 17.44
N GLU A 380 -13.92 -25.50 17.23
CA GLU A 380 -15.15 -25.20 16.51
C GLU A 380 -16.37 -25.38 17.41
N THR A 381 -17.29 -24.43 17.33
CA THR A 381 -18.65 -24.54 17.87
C THR A 381 -19.67 -24.39 16.75
N ASP A 382 -20.96 -24.48 17.07
CA ASP A 382 -22.03 -24.26 16.09
C ASP A 382 -21.95 -22.84 15.49
N ASP A 383 -21.59 -21.85 16.31
CA ASP A 383 -21.63 -20.42 15.94
C ASP A 383 -20.26 -19.78 15.71
N SER A 384 -19.14 -20.43 16.07
CA SER A 384 -17.83 -19.77 16.08
C SER A 384 -16.67 -20.70 15.79
N LEU A 385 -15.63 -20.13 15.18
CA LEU A 385 -14.29 -20.72 15.08
C LEU A 385 -13.36 -19.97 16.05
N ILE A 386 -12.62 -20.70 16.86
CA ILE A 386 -11.91 -20.15 18.02
C ILE A 386 -10.42 -20.50 17.94
N GLY A 387 -9.59 -19.49 17.71
CA GLY A 387 -8.14 -19.56 17.79
C GLY A 387 -7.67 -19.55 19.24
N VAL A 388 -7.24 -20.70 19.76
CA VAL A 388 -6.67 -20.84 21.10
C VAL A 388 -5.14 -20.95 21.02
N PRO A 389 -4.39 -19.92 21.45
CA PRO A 389 -2.94 -19.98 21.42
C PRO A 389 -2.43 -21.07 22.37
N PRO A 390 -1.29 -21.71 22.06
CA PRO A 390 -0.69 -22.66 22.98
C PRO A 390 -0.19 -21.96 24.24
N GLU A 391 -0.03 -22.71 25.33
CA GLU A 391 0.47 -22.17 26.59
C GLU A 391 1.83 -21.48 26.39
N LYS A 392 1.93 -20.21 26.78
CA LYS A 392 3.15 -19.41 26.65
C LYS A 392 4.19 -19.90 27.67
N PRO A 393 5.35 -20.43 27.25
CA PRO A 393 6.37 -20.87 28.19
C PRO A 393 6.92 -19.69 29.01
N GLU A 394 7.31 -19.95 30.25
CA GLU A 394 7.90 -18.93 31.12
C GLU A 394 9.15 -18.28 30.48
N GLY A 395 9.23 -16.95 30.56
CA GLY A 395 10.34 -16.18 29.98
C GLY A 395 10.34 -16.14 28.44
N PHE A 396 9.21 -16.38 27.80
CA PHE A 396 8.99 -16.11 26.37
C PHE A 396 7.85 -15.11 26.17
N HIS A 397 7.93 -14.38 25.08
CA HIS A 397 6.82 -13.66 24.47
C HIS A 397 6.16 -14.54 23.41
N GLN A 398 4.88 -14.30 23.16
CA GLN A 398 4.11 -15.03 22.17
C GLN A 398 3.32 -14.06 21.31
N ALA A 399 3.37 -14.25 19.99
CA ALA A 399 2.56 -13.52 19.03
C ALA A 399 1.68 -14.50 18.25
N TYR A 400 0.44 -14.14 17.95
CA TYR A 400 -0.48 -15.01 17.25
C TYR A 400 -1.59 -14.24 16.53
N PHE A 401 -2.11 -14.82 15.45
CA PHE A 401 -3.28 -14.33 14.73
C PHE A 401 -4.10 -15.49 14.19
N LEU A 402 -5.39 -15.27 13.98
CA LEU A 402 -6.29 -16.23 13.35
C LEU A 402 -6.40 -15.91 11.85
N ARG A 403 -6.33 -16.94 11.01
CA ARG A 403 -6.52 -16.83 9.56
C ARG A 403 -7.71 -17.68 9.15
N VAL A 404 -8.60 -17.12 8.34
CA VAL A 404 -9.72 -17.84 7.71
C VAL A 404 -9.54 -17.85 6.21
N THR A 405 -9.97 -18.93 5.57
CA THR A 405 -10.09 -19.03 4.11
C THR A 405 -11.54 -18.91 3.74
N LEU A 406 -11.87 -17.90 2.93
CA LEU A 406 -13.17 -17.74 2.30
C LEU A 406 -13.19 -18.46 0.96
N GLU A 407 -14.32 -19.08 0.61
CA GLU A 407 -14.61 -19.57 -0.73
C GLU A 407 -15.97 -19.07 -1.20
N ILE A 408 -15.99 -18.35 -2.33
CA ILE A 408 -17.22 -17.77 -2.91
C ILE A 408 -17.17 -17.95 -4.42
N ASN A 409 -18.14 -18.68 -4.98
CA ASN A 409 -18.20 -18.99 -6.42
C ASN A 409 -16.89 -19.59 -6.97
N GLY A 410 -16.19 -20.40 -6.17
CA GLY A 410 -14.91 -21.02 -6.53
C GLY A 410 -13.68 -20.11 -6.40
N LEU A 411 -13.86 -18.83 -6.05
CA LEU A 411 -12.76 -17.92 -5.73
C LEU A 411 -12.38 -18.05 -4.25
N ARG A 412 -11.08 -18.04 -3.95
CA ARG A 412 -10.56 -18.20 -2.60
C ARG A 412 -9.76 -16.98 -2.15
N MET A 413 -10.03 -16.49 -0.95
CA MET A 413 -9.24 -15.43 -0.35
C MET A 413 -8.99 -15.72 1.12
N LYS A 414 -7.84 -15.28 1.64
CA LYS A 414 -7.49 -15.44 3.05
C LYS A 414 -7.57 -14.11 3.78
N LEU A 415 -8.16 -14.14 4.96
CA LEU A 415 -8.32 -12.99 5.84
C LEU A 415 -7.76 -13.32 7.21
N CYS A 416 -7.06 -12.37 7.81
CA CYS A 416 -6.45 -12.50 9.12
C CYS A 416 -7.11 -11.56 10.13
N SER A 417 -7.13 -11.99 11.39
CA SER A 417 -7.39 -11.11 12.53
C SER A 417 -6.24 -10.13 12.70
N LYS A 418 -6.40 -9.16 13.63
CA LYS A 418 -5.26 -8.41 14.16
C LYS A 418 -4.29 -9.34 14.88
N MET A 419 -3.05 -8.89 14.99
CA MET A 419 -1.99 -9.60 15.70
C MET A 419 -2.19 -9.45 17.21
N MET A 420 -2.14 -10.53 17.97
CA MET A 420 -2.04 -10.48 19.43
C MET A 420 -0.59 -10.69 19.84
N VAL A 421 -0.09 -9.92 20.81
CA VAL A 421 1.26 -10.08 21.38
C VAL A 421 1.18 -10.07 22.91
N GLU A 422 1.77 -11.08 23.54
CA GLU A 422 1.73 -11.32 24.99
C GLU A 422 3.11 -11.53 25.61
#